data_AF-A0A2M9A7E1-F1
#
_entry.id   AF-A0A2M9A7E1-F1
#
_cell.length_a   1.000
_cell.length_b   1.000
_cell.length_c   1.000
_cell.angle_alpha   90.00
_cell.angle_beta   90.00
_cell.angle_gamma   90.00
#
_symmetry.space_group_name_H-M   'P 1'
#
loop_
_entity.id
_entity.type
_entity.pdbx_description
1 polymer ?
#
loop_
_entity_poly.entity_id
_entity_poly.type
_entity_poly.pdbx_seq_one_letter_code
_entity_poly.pdbx_strand_id
1 'polypeptide(L)'
;MFHIGHLNLLRHAKEQCETLIVGVNADSLVLRYKNKIPVVNEKDRAEIIKELRCVDDVRICDTLEKKVIWNDLHFDAIFIGDDWKGNDRWLQTEKDLAPLGVDE
;
A
#
# COMPACT_ATOMS: atom_id res chain seq x y z
N MET A 1 -6.93 9.66 7.44
CA MET A 1 -8.20 10.06 6.80
C MET A 1 -7.96 10.05 5.30
N PHE A 2 -8.87 9.51 4.50
CA PHE A 2 -8.73 9.51 3.04
C PHE A 2 -9.04 10.91 2.48
N HIS A 3 -8.24 11.41 1.54
CA HIS A 3 -8.40 12.72 0.93
C HIS A 3 -7.81 12.70 -0.50
N ILE A 4 -7.91 13.84 -1.21
CA ILE A 4 -7.56 13.95 -2.63
C ILE A 4 -6.12 13.51 -2.97
N GLY A 5 -5.17 13.65 -2.04
CA GLY A 5 -3.78 13.24 -2.23
C GLY A 5 -3.66 11.72 -2.45
N HIS A 6 -4.38 10.92 -1.65
CA HIS A 6 -4.43 9.47 -1.86
C HIS A 6 -5.09 9.11 -3.19
N LEU A 7 -6.20 9.78 -3.53
CA LEU A 7 -6.88 9.51 -4.80
C LEU A 7 -5.97 9.82 -6.01
N ASN A 8 -5.21 10.91 -5.96
CA ASN A 8 -4.27 11.26 -7.01
C ASN A 8 -3.12 10.24 -7.12
N LEU A 9 -2.56 9.79 -5.99
CA LEU A 9 -1.56 8.73 -5.99
C LEU A 9 -2.09 7.46 -6.66
N LEU A 10 -3.30 7.00 -6.30
CA LEU A 10 -3.91 5.81 -6.89
C LEU A 10 -4.18 5.98 -8.39
N ARG A 11 -4.60 7.17 -8.84
CA ARG A 11 -4.82 7.45 -10.26
C ARG A 11 -3.53 7.39 -11.06
N HIS A 12 -2.45 8.01 -10.58
CA HIS A 12 -1.15 7.94 -11.25
C HIS A 12 -0.58 6.52 -11.24
N ALA A 13 -0.73 5.78 -10.13
CA ALA A 13 -0.31 4.38 -10.06
C ALA A 13 -1.02 3.52 -11.13
N LYS A 14 -2.34 3.70 -11.30
CA LYS A 14 -3.11 2.98 -12.32
C LYS A 14 -2.67 3.30 -13.76
N GLU A 15 -2.17 4.51 -14.02
CA GLU A 15 -1.63 4.88 -15.34
C GLU A 15 -0.31 4.16 -15.67
N GLN A 16 0.36 3.58 -14.67
CA GLN A 16 1.66 2.92 -14.79
C GLN A 16 1.58 1.39 -14.65
N CYS A 17 0.39 0.81 -14.52
CA CYS A 17 0.23 -0.64 -14.37
C CYS A 17 -1.04 -1.17 -15.04
N GLU A 18 -1.03 -2.45 -15.39
CA GLU A 18 -2.21 -3.12 -15.93
C GLU A 18 -3.24 -3.41 -14.82
N THR A 19 -2.76 -3.87 -13.66
CA THR A 19 -3.57 -4.21 -12.48
C THR A 19 -3.05 -3.47 -11.25
N LEU A 20 -3.89 -2.66 -10.61
CA LEU A 20 -3.61 -1.95 -9.37
C LEU A 20 -4.29 -2.64 -8.19
N ILE A 21 -3.47 -3.25 -7.32
CA ILE A 21 -3.89 -3.80 -6.04
C ILE A 21 -3.55 -2.81 -4.93
N VAL A 22 -4.53 -2.39 -4.14
CA VAL A 22 -4.32 -1.44 -3.04
C VAL A 22 -4.29 -2.14 -1.69
N GLY A 23 -3.16 -2.02 -0.99
CA GLY A 23 -3.00 -2.48 0.38
C GLY A 23 -3.58 -1.51 1.41
N VAL A 24 -4.58 -1.95 2.17
CA VAL A 24 -5.21 -1.22 3.27
C VAL A 24 -4.70 -1.80 4.59
N ASN A 25 -3.92 -1.04 5.35
CA ASN A 25 -3.39 -1.54 6.62
C ASN A 25 -4.53 -1.94 7.59
N ALA A 26 -4.39 -3.09 8.23
CA ALA A 26 -5.27 -3.55 9.29
C ALA A 26 -5.27 -2.59 10.48
N ASP A 27 -6.38 -2.48 11.20
CA ASP A 27 -6.52 -1.63 12.39
C ASP A 27 -5.53 -2.08 13.48
N SER A 28 -5.34 -3.40 13.63
CA SER A 28 -4.37 -3.99 14.54
C SER A 28 -2.93 -3.62 14.19
N LEU A 29 -2.60 -3.57 12.90
CA LEU A 29 -1.30 -3.12 12.42
C LEU A 29 -1.09 -1.66 12.76
N VAL A 30 -2.03 -0.78 12.38
CA VAL A 30 -1.94 0.67 12.66
C VAL A 30 -1.79 0.95 14.16
N LEU A 31 -2.50 0.21 15.00
CA LEU A 31 -2.33 0.30 16.44
C LEU A 31 -0.90 -0.08 16.87
N ARG A 32 -0.34 -1.18 16.36
CA ARG A 32 1.01 -1.63 16.72
C ARG A 32 2.12 -0.65 16.32
N TYR A 33 2.12 -0.15 15.08
CA TYR A 33 3.26 0.65 14.58
C TYR A 33 3.08 2.17 14.74
N LYS A 34 1.84 2.66 14.85
CA LYS A 34 1.54 4.09 15.02
C LYS A 34 0.92 4.44 16.37
N ASN A 35 0.61 3.44 17.20
CA ASN A 35 -0.15 3.63 18.45
C ASN A 35 -1.43 4.45 18.24
N LYS A 36 -2.13 4.17 17.15
CA LYS A 36 -3.30 4.92 16.72
C LYS A 36 -4.41 3.99 16.26
N ILE A 37 -5.64 4.32 16.65
CA ILE A 37 -6.85 3.66 16.17
C ILE A 37 -7.39 4.48 14.99
N PRO A 38 -7.56 3.89 13.79
CA PRO A 38 -8.23 4.55 12.67
C PRO A 38 -9.67 4.97 13.04
N VAL A 39 -10.08 6.16 12.62
CA VAL A 39 -11.46 6.65 12.84
C VAL A 39 -12.46 5.82 12.02
N VAL A 40 -12.05 5.37 10.84
CA VAL A 40 -12.81 4.47 9.97
C VAL A 40 -12.10 3.12 10.00
N ASN A 41 -12.84 2.06 10.33
CA ASN A 41 -12.27 0.71 10.49
C ASN A 41 -11.73 0.17 9.16
N GLU A 42 -10.90 -0.87 9.23
CA GLU A 42 -10.24 -1.48 8.08
C GLU A 42 -11.19 -1.96 6.98
N LYS A 43 -12.37 -2.49 7.33
CA LYS A 43 -13.34 -3.01 6.36
C LYS A 43 -13.99 -1.88 5.59
N ASP A 44 -14.45 -0.85 6.29
CA ASP A 44 -15.05 0.33 5.66
C ASP A 44 -14.03 1.07 4.78
N ARG A 45 -12.77 1.16 5.25
CA ARG A 45 -11.68 1.72 4.43
C ARG A 45 -11.45 0.87 3.17
N ALA A 46 -11.41 -0.45 3.29
CA ALA A 46 -11.22 -1.33 2.14
C ALA A 46 -12.36 -1.20 1.12
N GLU A 47 -13.61 -1.14 1.58
CA GLU A 47 -14.79 -0.99 0.72
C GLU A 47 -14.77 0.34 -0.03
N ILE A 48 -14.46 1.45 0.66
CA ILE A 48 -14.32 2.77 0.01
C ILE A 48 -13.28 2.74 -1.10
N ILE A 49 -12.13 2.10 -0.87
CA ILE A 49 -11.05 2.01 -1.86
C ILE A 49 -11.44 1.10 -3.02
N LYS A 50 -12.16 0.02 -2.76
CA LYS A 50 -12.60 -0.95 -3.77
C LYS A 50 -13.57 -0.34 -4.79
N GLU A 51 -14.39 0.61 -4.37
CA GLU A 51 -15.32 1.32 -5.25
C GLU A 51 -14.66 2.40 -6.13
N LEU A 52 -13.34 2.62 -5.99
CA LEU A 52 -12.62 3.56 -6.84
C LEU A 52 -12.36 2.95 -8.22
N ARG A 53 -12.78 3.65 -9.28
CA ARG A 53 -12.61 3.22 -10.67
C ARG A 53 -11.17 2.88 -11.08
N CYS A 54 -10.16 3.45 -10.43
CA CYS A 54 -8.76 3.18 -10.72
C CYS A 54 -8.17 1.97 -9.97
N VAL A 55 -8.95 1.29 -9.14
CA VAL A 55 -8.50 0.16 -8.31
C VAL A 55 -9.12 -1.13 -8.83
N ASP A 56 -8.29 -2.17 -9.01
CA ASP A 56 -8.75 -3.48 -9.51
C ASP A 56 -8.96 -4.49 -8.37
N ASP A 57 -8.16 -4.44 -7.31
CA ASP A 57 -8.32 -5.27 -6.11
C ASP A 57 -7.87 -4.52 -4.84
N VAL A 58 -8.38 -4.95 -3.69
CA VAL A 58 -8.03 -4.39 -2.37
C VAL A 58 -7.69 -5.51 -1.40
N ARG A 59 -6.57 -5.36 -0.70
CA ARG A 59 -6.13 -6.31 0.33
C ARG A 59 -5.95 -5.63 1.67
N ILE A 60 -6.47 -6.26 2.72
CA ILE A 60 -6.14 -5.85 4.09
C ILE A 60 -4.76 -6.40 4.41
N CYS A 61 -3.82 -5.52 4.79
CA CYS A 61 -2.45 -5.89 5.11
C CYS A 61 -2.24 -5.81 6.63
N ASP A 62 -1.88 -6.92 7.25
CA ASP A 62 -1.57 -7.03 8.68
C ASP A 62 -0.06 -6.94 8.98
N THR A 63 0.77 -6.85 7.94
CA THR A 63 2.22 -6.64 8.03
C THR A 63 2.70 -5.42 7.25
N LEU A 64 3.82 -4.87 7.72
CA LEU A 64 4.57 -3.80 7.08
C LEU A 64 5.68 -4.32 6.16
N GLU A 65 5.99 -5.61 6.22
CA GLU A 65 7.05 -6.28 5.47
C GLU A 65 6.59 -6.58 4.05
N LYS A 66 7.12 -5.85 3.07
CA LYS A 66 6.67 -5.95 1.67
C LYS A 66 7.00 -7.29 1.03
N LYS A 67 8.07 -7.95 1.48
CA LYS A 67 8.44 -9.28 1.01
C LYS A 67 7.40 -10.35 1.35
N VAL A 68 6.74 -10.26 2.50
CA VAL A 68 5.64 -11.15 2.87
C VAL A 68 4.47 -10.94 1.91
N ILE A 69 4.09 -9.69 1.67
CA ILE A 69 3.03 -9.33 0.70
C ILE A 69 3.39 -9.81 -0.71
N TRP A 70 4.67 -9.70 -1.09
CA TRP A 70 5.15 -10.14 -2.39
C TRP A 70 5.07 -11.66 -2.55
N ASN A 71 5.33 -12.46 -1.51
CA ASN A 71 5.16 -13.91 -1.58
C ASN A 71 3.71 -14.32 -1.89
N ASP A 72 2.74 -13.48 -1.52
CA ASP A 72 1.32 -13.77 -1.74
C ASP A 72 0.80 -13.24 -3.08
N LEU A 73 1.31 -12.09 -3.54
CA LEU A 73 0.78 -11.36 -4.70
C LEU A 73 1.70 -11.38 -5.91
N HIS A 74 3.01 -11.60 -5.71
CA HIS A 74 4.06 -11.50 -6.74
C HIS A 74 3.93 -10.25 -7.60
N PHE A 75 3.79 -9.08 -6.96
CA PHE A 75 3.67 -7.81 -7.68
C PHE A 75 5.00 -7.39 -8.31
N ASP A 76 4.90 -6.70 -9.45
CA ASP A 76 6.06 -6.24 -10.23
C ASP A 76 6.54 -4.83 -9.85
N ALA A 77 5.65 -4.00 -9.30
CA ALA A 77 5.99 -2.63 -8.92
C ALA A 77 5.30 -2.21 -7.61
N ILE A 78 5.92 -1.31 -6.86
CA ILE A 78 5.35 -0.69 -5.65
C ILE A 78 5.22 0.82 -5.81
N PHE A 79 4.01 1.34 -5.60
CA PHE A 79 3.76 2.79 -5.61
C PHE A 79 3.64 3.30 -4.17
N ILE A 80 4.48 4.26 -3.79
CA ILE A 80 4.41 4.93 -2.50
C ILE A 80 4.47 6.45 -2.67
N GLY A 81 3.81 7.19 -1.78
CA GLY A 81 3.94 8.66 -1.76
C GLY A 81 5.36 9.10 -1.38
N ASP A 82 5.76 10.27 -1.88
CA ASP A 82 7.11 10.83 -1.68
C ASP A 82 7.50 11.08 -0.22
N ASP A 83 6.53 11.05 0.71
CA ASP A 83 6.72 11.24 2.15
C ASP A 83 7.69 10.24 2.80
N TRP A 84 8.08 9.18 2.08
CA TRP A 84 8.96 8.11 2.56
C TRP A 84 10.39 8.17 2.01
N LYS A 85 10.68 9.07 1.07
CA LYS A 85 12.04 9.21 0.51
C LYS A 85 13.04 9.56 1.62
N GLY A 86 14.12 8.78 1.71
CA GLY A 86 15.15 8.94 2.74
C GLY A 86 14.80 8.34 4.11
N ASN A 87 13.68 7.63 4.24
CA ASN A 87 13.37 6.88 5.46
C ASN A 87 14.13 5.54 5.48
N ASP A 88 14.80 5.21 6.59
CA ASP A 88 15.56 3.95 6.73
C ASP A 88 14.74 2.70 6.44
N ARG A 89 13.46 2.70 6.81
CA ARG A 89 12.55 1.58 6.54
C ARG A 89 12.25 1.45 5.05
N TRP A 90 12.13 2.58 4.34
CA TRP A 90 11.93 2.56 2.91
C TRP A 90 13.17 2.02 2.22
N LEU A 91 14.37 2.53 2.55
CA LEU A 91 15.65 2.02 2.02
C LEU A 91 15.83 0.51 2.24
N GLN A 92 15.37 -0.03 3.37
CA GLN A 92 15.40 -1.47 3.60
C GLN A 92 14.40 -2.22 2.70
N THR A 93 13.23 -1.64 2.47
CA THR A 93 12.22 -2.20 1.56
C THR A 93 12.77 -2.30 0.13
N GLU A 94 13.43 -1.24 -0.37
CA GLU A 94 14.06 -1.23 -1.69
C GLU A 94 15.10 -2.36 -1.79
N LYS A 95 15.97 -2.49 -0.78
CA LYS A 95 16.98 -3.57 -0.72
C LYS A 95 16.38 -4.97 -0.68
N ASP A 96 15.27 -5.14 0.02
CA ASP A 96 14.61 -6.44 0.17
C ASP A 96 13.89 -6.89 -1.12
N LEU A 97 13.40 -5.93 -1.90
CA LEU A 97 12.62 -6.15 -3.11
C LEU A 97 13.47 -6.12 -4.39
N ALA A 98 14.59 -5.39 -4.43
CA ALA A 98 15.46 -5.32 -5.61
C ALA A 98 15.92 -6.69 -6.15
N PRO A 99 16.29 -7.70 -5.33
CA PRO A 99 16.64 -9.03 -5.82
C PRO A 99 15.46 -9.79 -6.45
N LEU A 100 14.22 -9.34 -6.20
CA LEU A 100 12.99 -9.94 -6.73
C LEU A 100 12.55 -9.29 -8.05
N GLY A 101 13.29 -8.28 -8.55
CA GLY A 101 12.98 -7.58 -9.79
C GLY A 101 11.77 -6.65 -9.71
N VAL A 102 11.50 -6.12 -8.51
CA VAL A 102 10.36 -5.22 -8.28
C VAL A 102 10.80 -3.76 -8.49
N ASP A 103 10.02 -3.03 -9.30
CA ASP A 103 10.20 -1.59 -9.57
C ASP A 103 9.58 -0.71 -8.46
N GLU A 104 10.11 0.50 -8.27
CA GLU A 104 9.72 1.48 -7.23
C GLU A 104 9.47 2.91 -7.76
#